data_AF-A0AAE3TG54-F1
#
_entry.id   AF-A0AAE3TG54-F1
#
_cell.length_a   1.000
_cell.length_b   1.000
_cell.length_c   1.000
_cell.angle_alpha   90.00
_cell.angle_beta   90.00
_cell.angle_gamma   90.00
#
_symmetry.space_group_name_H-M   'P 1'
#
loop_
_entity.id
_entity.type
_entity.pdbx_description
1 polymer ?
#
loop_
_entity_poly.entity_id
_entity_poly.type
_entity_poly.pdbx_seq_one_letter_code
_entity_poly.pdbx_strand_id
1 'polypeptide(L)'
;MLKISIVQIEVRHSLEDNLQKIKDSIKFAKGDLVLFPELALTGYNFPFNSFSQESINEALLEVQKLTKSYGKSVLLGAPHYKKNKIYNAVYFISPQSIEVLAEKCLLFPEMDKVFSSGKKRKFLEVSGLKVGIIICFELRSPEVARNLTKEGMNLLAVFAQWPKARIQHWEALLKARAIENQIYVVGVNAISQTENFIIGGNSFSFSPFGEALNKKSEKEEIIEISLPLKLEKLPYPMKTPCLKISHKIKSLDELKSIIQKRKEKGQVMVFTNGCFDILHAGHIHYLNSARALGDFLVVGLNSDKSVKKIKGALRPINSEKERAYALAGLECVDYVIFFDEKTPERLIKALKPDVLVKGADWEEDKIVGASFVKSYGGKVERISFEFDTSTTKIIEKILKIYKD
;
A
#
# COMPACT_ATOMS: atom_id res chain seq x y z
N MET A 1 7.75 -30.81 6.51
CA MET A 1 7.33 -29.97 5.36
C MET A 1 5.88 -29.58 5.60
N LEU A 2 5.49 -28.36 5.24
CA LEU A 2 4.09 -27.96 5.22
C LEU A 2 3.48 -28.38 3.87
N LYS A 3 2.43 -29.20 3.90
CA LYS A 3 1.70 -29.58 2.68
C LYS A 3 0.52 -28.65 2.46
N ILE A 4 0.44 -28.05 1.28
CA ILE A 4 -0.60 -27.07 0.93
C ILE A 4 -1.36 -27.57 -0.29
N SER A 5 -2.69 -27.57 -0.20
CA SER A 5 -3.59 -27.77 -1.33
C SER A 5 -4.12 -26.43 -1.81
N ILE A 6 -3.80 -26.05 -3.04
CA ILE A 6 -4.26 -24.82 -3.67
C ILE A 6 -5.45 -25.17 -4.54
N VAL A 7 -6.63 -24.68 -4.17
CA VAL A 7 -7.88 -25.05 -4.81
C VAL A 7 -8.22 -24.03 -5.88
N GLN A 8 -7.91 -24.35 -7.13
CA GLN A 8 -8.28 -23.55 -8.29
C GLN A 8 -9.64 -24.03 -8.79
N ILE A 9 -10.70 -23.32 -8.41
CA ILE A 9 -12.09 -23.68 -8.73
C ILE A 9 -12.81 -22.56 -9.48
N GLU A 10 -13.82 -22.93 -10.26
CA GLU A 10 -14.78 -22.00 -10.81
C GLU A 10 -15.69 -21.49 -9.70
N VAL A 11 -15.66 -20.17 -9.51
CA VAL A 11 -16.51 -19.45 -8.57
C VAL A 11 -17.72 -18.90 -9.32
N ARG A 12 -18.89 -19.35 -8.91
CA ARG A 12 -20.21 -18.99 -9.46
C ARG A 12 -20.87 -17.91 -8.61
N HIS A 13 -22.02 -17.41 -9.07
CA HIS A 13 -22.85 -16.44 -8.34
C HIS A 13 -23.91 -17.14 -7.46
N SER A 14 -23.59 -18.30 -6.91
CA SER A 14 -24.46 -19.12 -6.07
C SER A 14 -23.70 -19.58 -4.83
N LEU A 15 -24.22 -19.22 -3.65
CA LEU A 15 -23.65 -19.65 -2.37
C LEU A 15 -23.65 -21.17 -2.24
N GLU A 16 -24.74 -21.81 -2.66
CA GLU A 16 -24.93 -23.26 -2.57
C GLU A 16 -23.96 -24.02 -3.47
N ASP A 17 -23.87 -23.64 -4.75
CA ASP A 17 -22.95 -24.28 -5.72
C ASP A 17 -21.50 -24.15 -5.26
N ASN A 18 -21.10 -22.94 -4.84
CA ASN A 18 -19.75 -22.66 -4.39
C ASN A 18 -19.43 -23.44 -3.12
N LEU A 19 -20.35 -23.46 -2.14
CA LEU A 19 -20.20 -24.23 -0.90
C LEU A 19 -20.04 -25.71 -1.21
N GLN A 20 -20.83 -26.28 -2.13
CA GLN A 20 -20.70 -27.68 -2.50
C GLN A 20 -19.32 -27.99 -3.12
N LYS A 21 -18.84 -27.15 -4.05
CA LYS A 21 -17.48 -27.29 -4.61
C LYS A 21 -16.39 -27.17 -3.56
N ILE A 22 -16.52 -26.24 -2.61
CA ILE A 22 -15.60 -26.08 -1.48
C ILE A 22 -15.58 -27.36 -0.64
N LYS A 23 -16.77 -27.87 -0.29
CA LYS A 23 -16.93 -29.10 0.50
C LYS A 23 -16.25 -30.28 -0.18
N ASP A 24 -16.47 -30.47 -1.48
CA ASP A 24 -15.86 -31.57 -2.22
C ASP A 24 -14.34 -31.40 -2.34
N SER A 25 -13.86 -30.18 -2.59
CA SER A 25 -12.42 -29.91 -2.66
C SER A 25 -11.69 -30.23 -1.35
N ILE A 26 -12.29 -29.94 -0.19
CA ILE A 26 -11.70 -30.27 1.12
C ILE A 26 -11.55 -31.79 1.30
N LYS A 27 -12.51 -32.59 0.81
CA LYS A 27 -12.44 -34.06 0.91
C LYS A 27 -11.28 -34.63 0.10
N PHE A 28 -11.01 -34.07 -1.08
CA PHE A 28 -9.98 -34.56 -2.01
C PHE A 28 -8.60 -33.93 -1.79
N ALA A 29 -8.52 -32.83 -1.04
CA ALA A 29 -7.26 -32.14 -0.72
C ALA A 29 -6.32 -33.01 0.11
N LYS A 30 -5.07 -33.16 -0.36
CA LYS A 30 -4.03 -33.96 0.33
C LYS A 30 -3.26 -33.16 1.36
N GLY A 31 -3.11 -31.86 1.16
CA GLY A 31 -2.42 -30.94 2.06
C GLY A 31 -3.16 -30.69 3.37
N ASP A 32 -2.42 -30.31 4.41
CA ASP A 32 -2.97 -30.03 5.74
C ASP A 32 -3.58 -28.63 5.83
N LEU A 33 -3.07 -27.71 5.00
CA LEU A 33 -3.60 -26.37 4.80
C LEU A 33 -4.19 -26.25 3.39
N VAL A 34 -5.47 -25.91 3.29
CA VAL A 34 -6.21 -25.83 2.03
C VAL A 34 -6.58 -24.36 1.75
N LEU A 35 -6.19 -23.84 0.59
CA LEU A 35 -6.39 -22.44 0.20
C LEU A 35 -7.44 -22.35 -0.91
N PHE A 36 -8.45 -21.51 -0.71
CA PHE A 36 -9.46 -21.18 -1.71
C PHE A 36 -9.29 -19.75 -2.23
N PRO A 37 -9.81 -19.41 -3.42
CA PRO A 37 -9.71 -18.07 -3.99
C PRO A 37 -10.35 -16.95 -3.16
N GLU A 38 -10.11 -15.70 -3.56
CA GLU A 38 -10.84 -14.53 -3.04
C GLU A 38 -12.34 -14.68 -3.28
N LEU A 39 -13.16 -14.35 -2.28
CA LEU A 39 -14.63 -14.46 -2.33
C LEU A 39 -15.12 -15.79 -2.94
N ALA A 40 -14.40 -16.90 -2.70
CA ALA A 40 -14.74 -18.19 -3.27
C ALA A 40 -16.15 -18.67 -2.88
N LEU A 41 -16.66 -18.21 -1.73
CA LEU A 41 -17.99 -18.57 -1.26
C LEU A 41 -19.12 -17.89 -2.05
N THR A 42 -18.89 -16.68 -2.58
CA THR A 42 -19.96 -15.84 -3.15
C THR A 42 -19.72 -15.39 -4.59
N GLY A 43 -18.47 -15.25 -5.01
CA GLY A 43 -18.09 -14.53 -6.23
C GLY A 43 -18.29 -13.01 -6.10
N TYR A 44 -17.98 -12.27 -7.17
CA TYR A 44 -18.11 -10.80 -7.21
C TYR A 44 -19.51 -10.30 -7.52
N ASN A 45 -20.30 -11.01 -8.35
CA ASN A 45 -21.67 -10.58 -8.70
C ASN A 45 -22.72 -11.12 -7.73
N PHE A 46 -22.32 -11.42 -6.50
CA PHE A 46 -23.24 -11.85 -5.46
C PHE A 46 -24.13 -10.68 -5.02
N PRO A 47 -25.43 -10.86 -4.77
CA PRO A 47 -26.30 -9.79 -4.30
C PRO A 47 -26.07 -9.52 -2.81
N PHE A 48 -24.91 -8.95 -2.47
CA PHE A 48 -24.43 -8.79 -1.09
C PHE A 48 -25.41 -8.07 -0.15
N ASN A 49 -26.27 -7.20 -0.69
CA ASN A 49 -27.29 -6.47 0.07
C ASN A 49 -28.51 -7.32 0.43
N SER A 50 -28.74 -8.42 -0.28
CA SER A 50 -29.87 -9.34 -0.07
C SER A 50 -29.52 -10.51 0.86
N PHE A 51 -28.27 -10.62 1.29
CA PHE A 51 -27.77 -11.69 2.15
C PHE A 51 -27.23 -11.13 3.46
N SER A 52 -27.40 -11.90 4.52
CA SER A 52 -27.00 -11.53 5.87
C SER A 52 -25.75 -12.28 6.33
N GLN A 53 -25.17 -11.83 7.45
CA GLN A 53 -24.02 -12.50 8.07
C GLN A 53 -24.37 -13.94 8.48
N GLU A 54 -25.63 -14.22 8.81
CA GLU A 54 -26.09 -15.54 9.22
C GLU A 54 -25.88 -16.58 8.11
N SER A 55 -26.29 -16.29 6.87
CA SER A 55 -26.11 -17.22 5.75
C SER A 55 -24.63 -17.54 5.48
N ILE A 56 -23.76 -16.53 5.62
CA ILE A 56 -22.32 -16.73 5.49
C ILE A 56 -21.78 -17.56 6.66
N ASN A 57 -22.23 -17.29 7.89
CA ASN A 57 -21.83 -18.06 9.07
C ASN A 57 -22.24 -19.53 8.98
N GLU A 58 -23.44 -19.82 8.52
CA GLU A 58 -23.93 -21.20 8.31
C GLU A 58 -23.04 -21.94 7.32
N ALA A 59 -22.70 -21.31 6.19
CA ALA A 59 -21.79 -21.89 5.22
C ALA A 59 -20.37 -22.10 5.80
N LEU A 60 -19.84 -21.16 6.58
CA LEU A 60 -18.55 -21.30 7.26
C LEU A 60 -18.56 -22.45 8.29
N LEU A 61 -19.68 -22.65 9.02
CA LEU A 61 -19.85 -23.76 9.95
C LEU A 61 -19.91 -25.11 9.22
N GLU A 62 -20.54 -25.18 8.05
CA GLU A 62 -20.51 -26.38 7.19
C GLU A 62 -19.08 -26.73 6.75
N VAL A 63 -18.29 -25.73 6.37
CA VAL A 63 -16.86 -25.92 6.07
C VAL A 63 -16.11 -26.38 7.32
N GLN A 64 -16.39 -25.80 8.49
CA GLN A 64 -15.73 -26.19 9.74
C GLN A 64 -16.00 -27.65 10.12
N LYS A 65 -17.22 -28.17 9.89
CA LYS A 65 -17.53 -29.60 10.10
C LYS A 65 -16.57 -30.49 9.31
N LEU A 66 -16.25 -30.14 8.07
CA LEU A 66 -15.28 -30.89 7.26
C LEU A 66 -13.85 -30.76 7.76
N THR A 67 -13.45 -29.58 8.26
CA THR A 67 -12.12 -29.43 8.86
C THR A 67 -11.92 -30.41 10.03
N LYS A 68 -12.97 -30.63 10.84
CA LYS A 68 -12.98 -31.63 11.93
C LYS A 68 -12.88 -33.06 11.39
N SER A 69 -13.69 -33.42 10.40
CA SER A 69 -13.74 -34.78 9.86
C SER A 69 -12.46 -35.21 9.14
N TYR A 70 -11.81 -34.29 8.42
CA TYR A 70 -10.64 -34.59 7.60
C TYR A 70 -9.32 -34.11 8.21
N GLY A 71 -9.35 -33.51 9.40
CA GLY A 71 -8.16 -33.00 10.10
C GLY A 71 -7.43 -31.91 9.30
N LYS A 72 -8.18 -31.02 8.64
CA LYS A 72 -7.65 -29.98 7.75
C LYS A 72 -7.76 -28.60 8.38
N SER A 73 -6.91 -27.68 7.93
CA SER A 73 -7.09 -26.25 8.13
C SER A 73 -7.39 -25.58 6.79
N VAL A 74 -8.30 -24.61 6.77
CA VAL A 74 -8.77 -23.97 5.54
C VAL A 74 -8.58 -22.46 5.61
N LEU A 75 -8.09 -21.87 4.53
CA LEU A 75 -8.14 -20.43 4.28
C LEU A 75 -9.16 -20.16 3.17
N LEU A 76 -10.24 -19.45 3.48
CA LEU A 76 -11.37 -19.25 2.59
C LEU A 76 -11.70 -17.76 2.41
N GLY A 77 -11.72 -17.31 1.15
CA GLY A 77 -12.20 -15.98 0.80
C GLY A 77 -13.72 -15.89 0.87
N ALA A 78 -14.25 -14.93 1.63
CA ALA A 78 -15.69 -14.71 1.80
C ALA A 78 -15.97 -13.27 2.27
N PRO A 79 -17.20 -12.74 2.11
CA PRO A 79 -17.56 -11.46 2.71
C PRO A 79 -17.62 -11.56 4.24
N HIS A 80 -17.14 -10.53 4.93
CA HIS A 80 -17.27 -10.36 6.37
C HIS A 80 -18.17 -9.14 6.63
N TYR A 81 -19.35 -9.38 7.19
CA TYR A 81 -20.28 -8.35 7.60
C TYR A 81 -20.02 -7.99 9.05
N LYS A 82 -19.87 -6.69 9.31
CA LYS A 82 -19.69 -6.17 10.66
C LYS A 82 -20.45 -4.86 10.80
N LYS A 83 -21.50 -4.89 11.61
CA LYS A 83 -22.49 -3.80 11.69
C LYS A 83 -23.08 -3.57 10.29
N ASN A 84 -23.02 -2.35 9.77
CA ASN A 84 -23.54 -1.98 8.45
C ASN A 84 -22.45 -1.89 7.37
N LYS A 85 -21.37 -2.66 7.52
CA LYS A 85 -20.25 -2.67 6.57
C LYS A 85 -19.93 -4.09 6.16
N ILE A 86 -19.58 -4.24 4.89
CA ILE A 86 -19.15 -5.50 4.27
C ILE A 86 -17.67 -5.36 3.94
N TYR A 87 -16.86 -6.36 4.28
CA TYR A 87 -15.44 -6.40 3.98
C TYR A 87 -15.15 -7.63 3.12
N ASN A 88 -14.25 -7.48 2.16
CA ASN A 88 -13.72 -8.62 1.42
C ASN A 88 -12.63 -9.26 2.29
N ALA A 89 -12.85 -10.48 2.75
CA ALA A 89 -12.07 -11.07 3.82
C ALA A 89 -11.58 -12.48 3.50
N VAL A 90 -10.56 -12.89 4.25
CA VAL A 90 -10.08 -14.27 4.30
C VAL A 90 -10.26 -14.81 5.72
N TYR A 91 -10.98 -15.91 5.81
CA TYR A 91 -11.22 -16.66 7.03
C TYR A 91 -10.22 -17.78 7.16
N PHE A 92 -9.71 -17.98 8.38
CA PHE A 92 -9.10 -19.22 8.82
C PHE A 92 -10.16 -20.07 9.51
N ILE A 93 -10.28 -21.30 9.06
CA ILE A 93 -11.24 -22.27 9.56
C ILE A 93 -10.44 -23.50 9.97
N SER A 94 -10.50 -23.81 11.25
CA SER A 94 -9.85 -24.97 11.86
C SER A 94 -10.90 -25.80 12.63
N PRO A 95 -10.55 -27.02 13.05
CA PRO A 95 -11.43 -27.81 13.92
C PRO A 95 -11.83 -27.06 15.20
N GLN A 96 -11.03 -26.10 15.66
CA GLN A 96 -11.22 -25.38 16.92
C GLN A 96 -11.91 -24.02 16.74
N SER A 97 -11.64 -23.29 15.65
CA SER A 97 -12.10 -21.91 15.50
C SER A 97 -12.40 -21.51 14.05
N ILE A 98 -13.21 -20.46 13.91
CA ILE A 98 -13.44 -19.71 12.67
C ILE A 98 -13.02 -18.27 12.95
N GLU A 99 -12.03 -17.77 12.22
CA GLU A 99 -11.44 -16.46 12.49
C GLU A 99 -11.19 -15.69 11.19
N VAL A 100 -11.64 -14.44 11.12
CA VAL A 100 -11.20 -13.54 10.04
C VAL A 100 -9.74 -13.18 10.28
N LEU A 101 -8.86 -13.58 9.36
CA LEU A 101 -7.44 -13.24 9.42
C LEU A 101 -7.12 -11.94 8.70
N ALA A 102 -7.77 -11.67 7.57
CA ALA A 102 -7.51 -10.47 6.80
C ALA A 102 -8.81 -9.87 6.24
N GLU A 103 -8.87 -8.54 6.21
CA GLU A 103 -9.82 -7.74 5.45
C GLU A 103 -9.04 -6.90 4.44
N LYS A 104 -9.46 -6.89 3.18
CA LYS A 104 -8.79 -6.18 2.09
C LYS A 104 -8.73 -4.68 2.39
N CYS A 105 -7.53 -4.10 2.47
CA CYS A 105 -7.37 -2.68 2.74
C CYS A 105 -7.28 -1.84 1.46
N LEU A 106 -6.64 -2.37 0.41
CA LEU A 106 -6.60 -1.73 -0.92
C LEU A 106 -7.68 -2.33 -1.82
N LEU A 107 -8.81 -1.62 -1.93
CA LEU A 107 -9.90 -2.03 -2.79
C LEU A 107 -9.54 -1.82 -4.27
N PHE A 108 -10.01 -2.73 -5.12
CA PHE A 108 -9.99 -2.51 -6.57
C PHE A 108 -11.01 -1.39 -6.90
N PRO A 109 -10.76 -0.50 -7.88
CA PRO A 109 -11.72 0.53 -8.25
C PRO A 109 -13.13 -0.04 -8.45
N GLU A 110 -14.16 0.73 -8.09
CA GLU A 110 -15.58 0.36 -8.11
C GLU A 110 -16.04 -0.60 -7.01
N MET A 111 -15.14 -1.37 -6.39
CA MET A 111 -15.49 -2.28 -5.29
C MET A 111 -15.83 -1.54 -3.99
N ASP A 112 -15.41 -0.28 -3.86
CA ASP A 112 -15.72 0.62 -2.75
C ASP A 112 -17.21 0.99 -2.66
N LYS A 113 -17.98 0.74 -3.72
CA LYS A 113 -19.46 0.84 -3.72
C LYS A 113 -20.14 -0.23 -2.88
N VAL A 114 -19.47 -1.37 -2.67
CA VAL A 114 -20.01 -2.54 -1.95
C VAL A 114 -19.22 -2.82 -0.67
N PHE A 115 -17.89 -2.78 -0.77
CA PHE A 115 -16.99 -3.14 0.31
C PHE A 115 -16.36 -1.92 0.98
N SER A 116 -16.20 -2.01 2.30
CA SER A 116 -15.39 -1.09 3.08
C SER A 116 -13.92 -1.52 3.08
N SER A 117 -13.01 -0.54 3.08
CA SER A 117 -11.58 -0.80 3.29
C SER A 117 -11.34 -1.36 4.70
N GLY A 118 -10.71 -2.53 4.75
CA GLY A 118 -10.36 -3.25 5.97
C GLY A 118 -9.12 -2.71 6.67
N LYS A 119 -9.01 -3.00 7.96
CA LYS A 119 -7.78 -2.76 8.76
C LYS A 119 -7.28 -4.03 9.46
N LYS A 120 -8.08 -5.09 9.47
CA LYS A 120 -7.73 -6.33 10.15
C LYS A 120 -6.75 -7.13 9.30
N ARG A 121 -5.59 -7.46 9.85
CA ARG A 121 -4.65 -8.42 9.30
C ARG A 121 -3.90 -9.11 10.42
N LYS A 122 -3.93 -10.44 10.45
CA LYS A 122 -3.25 -11.30 11.42
C LYS A 122 -2.44 -12.34 10.66
N PHE A 123 -1.28 -12.68 11.21
CA PHE A 123 -0.52 -13.83 10.74
C PHE A 123 -1.18 -15.13 11.19
N LEU A 124 -1.09 -16.15 10.34
CA LEU A 124 -1.34 -17.53 10.72
C LEU A 124 0.01 -18.20 10.98
N GLU A 125 0.18 -18.82 12.13
CA GLU A 125 1.34 -19.67 12.42
C GLU A 125 0.96 -21.13 12.18
N VAL A 126 1.64 -21.78 11.25
CA VAL A 126 1.40 -23.18 10.91
C VAL A 126 2.72 -23.90 10.61
N SER A 127 2.98 -24.97 11.35
CA SER A 127 4.22 -25.75 11.25
C SER A 127 5.51 -24.91 11.35
N GLY A 128 5.50 -23.81 12.12
CA GLY A 128 6.64 -22.90 12.28
C GLY A 128 6.81 -21.86 11.16
N LEU A 129 5.94 -21.90 10.13
CA LEU A 129 5.86 -20.84 9.13
C LEU A 129 4.86 -19.78 9.59
N LYS A 130 5.22 -18.51 9.36
CA LYS A 130 4.40 -17.33 9.65
C LYS A 130 3.81 -16.83 8.34
N VAL A 131 2.53 -17.15 8.14
CA VAL A 131 1.78 -16.90 6.91
C VAL A 131 1.12 -15.54 6.96
N GLY A 132 1.54 -14.65 6.06
CA GLY A 132 0.87 -13.38 5.81
C GLY A 132 -0.14 -13.51 4.68
N ILE A 133 -1.19 -12.69 4.73
CA ILE A 133 -2.31 -12.76 3.79
C ILE A 133 -2.49 -11.41 3.11
N ILE A 134 -2.59 -11.46 1.79
CA ILE A 134 -3.03 -10.33 0.95
C ILE A 134 -4.10 -10.80 -0.04
N ILE A 135 -4.94 -9.87 -0.47
CA ILE A 135 -6.12 -10.15 -1.29
C ILE A 135 -6.02 -9.38 -2.61
N CYS A 136 -5.82 -10.13 -3.69
CA CYS A 136 -5.92 -9.72 -5.08
C CYS A 136 -5.19 -8.42 -5.41
N PHE A 137 -5.90 -7.30 -5.56
CA PHE A 137 -5.34 -6.01 -5.96
C PHE A 137 -4.19 -5.52 -5.05
N GLU A 138 -4.18 -5.92 -3.78
CA GLU A 138 -3.08 -5.65 -2.84
C GLU A 138 -1.72 -6.17 -3.34
N LEU A 139 -1.71 -7.21 -4.18
CA LEU A 139 -0.50 -7.72 -4.83
C LEU A 139 0.23 -6.64 -5.64
N ARG A 140 -0.47 -5.61 -6.13
CA ARG A 140 0.15 -4.50 -6.88
C ARG A 140 0.94 -3.53 -6.00
N SER A 141 0.76 -3.55 -4.68
CA SER A 141 1.51 -2.73 -3.73
C SER A 141 2.62 -3.56 -3.07
N PRO A 142 3.90 -3.39 -3.48
CA PRO A 142 5.03 -4.09 -2.84
C PRO A 142 5.16 -3.77 -1.35
N GLU A 143 4.71 -2.59 -0.92
CA GLU A 143 4.79 -2.11 0.45
C GLU A 143 4.00 -3.01 1.41
N VAL A 144 2.86 -3.54 0.98
CA VAL A 144 2.04 -4.44 1.82
C VAL A 144 2.81 -5.70 2.18
N ALA A 145 3.37 -6.39 1.18
CA ALA A 145 4.18 -7.59 1.42
C ALA A 145 5.48 -7.26 2.17
N ARG A 146 6.10 -6.11 1.86
CA ARG A 146 7.33 -5.66 2.52
C ARG A 146 7.12 -5.45 4.01
N ASN A 147 6.02 -4.81 4.40
CA ASN A 147 5.70 -4.57 5.81
C ASN A 147 5.43 -5.88 6.55
N LEU A 148 4.69 -6.82 5.95
CA LEU A 148 4.50 -8.15 6.53
C LEU A 148 5.82 -8.91 6.71
N THR A 149 6.73 -8.80 5.74
CA THR A 149 8.06 -9.43 5.81
C THR A 149 8.89 -8.85 6.95
N LYS A 150 8.84 -7.52 7.17
CA LYS A 150 9.52 -6.87 8.31
C LYS A 150 9.03 -7.39 9.66
N GLU A 151 7.77 -7.82 9.74
CA GLU A 151 7.17 -8.43 10.94
C GLU A 151 7.46 -9.95 11.06
N GLY A 152 8.34 -10.49 10.21
CA GLY A 152 8.82 -11.88 10.29
C GLY A 152 8.04 -12.89 9.46
N MET A 153 7.18 -12.45 8.55
CA MET A 153 6.51 -13.34 7.58
C MET A 153 7.54 -14.11 6.75
N ASN A 154 7.30 -15.40 6.53
CA ASN A 154 8.14 -16.25 5.67
C ASN A 154 7.35 -17.01 4.58
N LEU A 155 6.02 -16.92 4.61
CA LEU A 155 5.12 -17.39 3.55
C LEU A 155 4.04 -16.33 3.31
N LEU A 156 3.85 -15.91 2.07
CA LEU A 156 2.77 -15.01 1.65
C LEU A 156 1.70 -15.81 0.88
N ALA A 157 0.47 -15.79 1.37
CA ALA A 157 -0.69 -16.33 0.67
C ALA A 157 -1.48 -15.19 -0.01
N VAL A 158 -1.72 -15.32 -1.31
CA VAL A 158 -2.39 -14.31 -2.15
C VAL A 158 -3.69 -14.88 -2.69
N PHE A 159 -4.81 -14.29 -2.29
CA PHE A 159 -6.16 -14.76 -2.63
C PHE A 159 -6.73 -13.89 -3.75
N ALA A 160 -7.10 -14.46 -4.89
CA ALA A 160 -7.50 -13.66 -6.05
C ALA A 160 -8.65 -14.24 -6.87
N GLN A 161 -9.34 -13.33 -7.55
CA GLN A 161 -10.04 -13.58 -8.80
C GLN A 161 -9.46 -12.63 -9.86
N TRP A 162 -8.27 -12.96 -10.37
CA TRP A 162 -7.48 -12.15 -11.29
C TRP A 162 -7.85 -12.41 -12.76
N PRO A 163 -8.08 -11.35 -13.56
CA PRO A 163 -8.50 -11.49 -14.95
C PRO A 163 -7.47 -12.19 -15.85
N LYS A 164 -7.95 -13.06 -16.75
CA LYS A 164 -7.15 -13.76 -17.77
C LYS A 164 -6.35 -12.79 -18.64
N ALA A 165 -6.95 -11.66 -19.01
CA ALA A 165 -6.30 -10.59 -19.78
C ALA A 165 -5.04 -9.99 -19.11
N ARG A 166 -4.85 -10.18 -17.79
CA ARG A 166 -3.69 -9.67 -17.05
C ARG A 166 -2.93 -10.79 -16.34
N ILE A 167 -3.02 -12.04 -16.81
CA ILE A 167 -2.44 -13.18 -16.10
C ILE A 167 -0.90 -13.13 -16.06
N GLN A 168 -0.27 -12.53 -17.06
CA GLN A 168 1.18 -12.27 -17.04
C GLN A 168 1.58 -11.33 -15.89
N HIS A 169 0.71 -10.36 -15.53
CA HIS A 169 0.98 -9.47 -14.39
C HIS A 169 0.84 -10.24 -13.07
N TRP A 170 -0.13 -11.15 -12.97
CA TRP A 170 -0.32 -12.00 -11.81
C TRP A 170 0.93 -12.84 -11.52
N GLU A 171 1.42 -13.55 -12.54
CA GLU A 171 2.64 -14.36 -12.44
C GLU A 171 3.86 -13.50 -12.07
N ALA A 172 4.09 -12.41 -12.81
CA ALA A 172 5.25 -11.54 -12.61
C ALA A 172 5.26 -10.92 -11.20
N LEU A 173 4.11 -10.45 -10.71
CA LEU A 173 4.04 -9.83 -9.38
C LEU A 173 4.22 -10.85 -8.27
N LEU A 174 3.60 -12.03 -8.34
CA LEU A 174 3.82 -13.09 -7.34
C LEU A 174 5.30 -13.48 -7.25
N LYS A 175 5.94 -13.69 -8.41
CA LYS A 175 7.37 -14.00 -8.50
C LYS A 175 8.22 -12.86 -7.94
N ALA A 176 7.89 -11.61 -8.26
CA ALA A 176 8.59 -10.44 -7.72
C ALA A 176 8.49 -10.37 -6.19
N ARG A 177 7.30 -10.62 -5.59
CA ARG A 177 7.12 -10.64 -4.13
C ARG A 177 7.98 -11.72 -3.48
N ALA A 178 8.12 -12.88 -4.10
CA ALA A 178 8.95 -13.97 -3.59
C ALA A 178 10.43 -13.56 -3.58
N ILE A 179 10.93 -13.06 -4.72
CA ILE A 179 12.34 -12.66 -4.90
C ILE A 179 12.70 -11.46 -4.01
N GLU A 180 11.92 -10.38 -4.05
CA GLU A 180 12.32 -9.14 -3.38
C GLU A 180 12.23 -9.24 -1.85
N ASN A 181 11.37 -10.13 -1.34
CA ASN A 181 11.18 -10.35 0.10
C ASN A 181 11.87 -11.60 0.63
N GLN A 182 12.39 -12.47 -0.25
CA GLN A 182 13.06 -13.72 0.12
C GLN A 182 12.15 -14.66 0.95
N ILE A 183 10.93 -14.87 0.45
CA ILE A 183 9.88 -15.66 1.09
C ILE A 183 9.24 -16.62 0.10
N TYR A 184 8.54 -17.64 0.59
CA TYR A 184 7.60 -18.39 -0.24
C TYR A 184 6.38 -17.53 -0.57
N VAL A 185 5.86 -17.66 -1.79
CA VAL A 185 4.60 -17.03 -2.20
C VAL A 185 3.69 -18.11 -2.77
N VAL A 186 2.45 -18.14 -2.33
CA VAL A 186 1.40 -19.04 -2.83
C VAL A 186 0.20 -18.19 -3.25
N GLY A 187 -0.02 -18.07 -4.55
CA GLY A 187 -1.16 -17.40 -5.14
C GLY A 187 -2.25 -18.38 -5.54
N VAL A 188 -3.44 -18.22 -4.98
CA VAL A 188 -4.65 -18.95 -5.35
C VAL A 188 -5.57 -18.04 -6.15
N ASN A 189 -5.86 -18.45 -7.39
CA ASN A 189 -6.75 -17.73 -8.28
C ASN A 189 -7.96 -18.58 -8.66
N ALA A 190 -9.13 -17.96 -8.76
CA ALA A 190 -10.33 -18.62 -9.24
C ALA A 190 -10.30 -18.84 -10.76
N ILE A 191 -11.29 -19.61 -11.23
CA ILE A 191 -11.77 -19.58 -12.61
C ILE A 191 -13.17 -18.94 -12.55
N SER A 192 -13.54 -18.17 -13.56
CA SER A 192 -14.90 -17.65 -13.68
C SER A 192 -15.08 -17.07 -15.07
N GLN A 193 -16.30 -17.15 -15.60
CA GLN A 193 -16.67 -16.48 -16.83
C GLN A 193 -17.91 -15.63 -16.54
N THR A 194 -17.77 -14.33 -16.70
CA THR A 194 -18.88 -13.36 -16.65
C THR A 194 -19.02 -12.70 -18.02
N GLU A 195 -20.11 -11.97 -18.25
CA GLU A 195 -20.29 -11.18 -19.49
C GLU A 195 -19.17 -10.16 -19.71
N ASN A 196 -18.58 -9.64 -18.63
CA ASN A 196 -17.63 -8.52 -18.68
C ASN A 196 -16.16 -8.93 -18.56
N PHE A 197 -15.88 -10.07 -17.91
CA PHE A 197 -14.51 -10.52 -17.67
C PHE A 197 -14.40 -12.03 -17.48
N ILE A 198 -13.25 -12.56 -17.91
CA ILE A 198 -12.83 -13.95 -17.70
C ILE A 198 -11.74 -13.96 -16.64
N ILE A 199 -11.93 -14.75 -15.59
CA ILE A 199 -10.93 -14.99 -14.54
C ILE A 199 -10.11 -16.22 -14.90
N GLY A 200 -8.78 -16.06 -14.90
CA GLY A 200 -7.87 -16.89 -15.69
C GLY A 200 -7.18 -18.05 -15.01
N GLY A 201 -7.69 -18.60 -13.89
CA GLY A 201 -7.00 -19.68 -13.16
C GLY A 201 -5.54 -19.34 -12.92
N ASN A 202 -4.62 -20.23 -13.28
CA ASN A 202 -3.18 -20.05 -13.15
C ASN A 202 -2.77 -19.63 -11.72
N SER A 203 -3.22 -20.39 -10.73
CA SER A 203 -2.66 -20.36 -9.39
C SER A 203 -1.17 -20.71 -9.46
N PHE A 204 -0.33 -19.90 -8.81
CA PHE A 204 1.13 -20.02 -8.90
C PHE A 204 1.76 -19.93 -7.53
N SER A 205 2.79 -20.73 -7.32
CA SER A 205 3.61 -20.71 -6.13
C SER A 205 5.07 -20.56 -6.51
N PHE A 206 5.80 -19.78 -5.73
CA PHE A 206 7.21 -19.48 -5.98
C PHE A 206 8.06 -19.70 -4.74
N SER A 207 9.26 -20.24 -4.96
CA SER A 207 10.33 -20.26 -3.97
C SER A 207 10.86 -18.83 -3.73
N PRO A 208 11.61 -18.58 -2.64
CA PRO A 208 12.32 -17.32 -2.41
C PRO A 208 13.24 -16.88 -3.57
N PHE A 209 13.66 -17.83 -4.42
CA PHE A 209 14.49 -17.58 -5.60
C PHE A 209 13.65 -17.25 -6.85
N GLY A 210 12.33 -17.27 -6.74
CA GLY A 210 11.41 -17.06 -7.86
C GLY A 210 11.25 -18.28 -8.77
N GLU A 211 11.64 -19.46 -8.32
CA GLU A 211 11.41 -20.71 -9.03
C GLU A 211 9.96 -21.15 -8.84
N ALA A 212 9.30 -21.56 -9.92
CA ALA A 212 7.92 -22.03 -9.84
C ALA A 212 7.85 -23.38 -9.13
N LEU A 213 6.97 -23.50 -8.14
CA LEU A 213 6.75 -24.71 -7.35
C LEU A 213 5.57 -25.55 -7.86
N ASN A 214 4.81 -25.04 -8.84
CA ASN A 214 3.77 -25.76 -9.54
C ASN A 214 3.70 -25.32 -11.00
N LYS A 215 3.05 -26.15 -11.83
CA LYS A 215 2.89 -25.87 -13.26
C LYS A 215 1.73 -24.89 -13.50
N LYS A 216 1.83 -24.14 -14.59
CA LYS A 216 0.74 -23.32 -15.11
C LYS A 216 -0.45 -24.21 -15.47
N SER A 217 -1.65 -23.86 -15.02
CA SER A 217 -2.90 -24.51 -15.42
C SER A 217 -4.08 -23.56 -15.47
N GLU A 218 -4.92 -23.71 -16.51
CA GLU A 218 -6.15 -22.94 -16.71
C GLU A 218 -7.42 -23.76 -16.37
N LYS A 219 -7.25 -25.00 -15.87
CA LYS A 219 -8.36 -25.93 -15.58
C LYS A 219 -8.73 -25.90 -14.09
N GLU A 220 -9.96 -26.27 -13.75
CA GLU A 220 -10.28 -26.56 -12.35
C GLU A 220 -9.44 -27.72 -11.86
N GLU A 221 -8.73 -27.54 -10.74
CA GLU A 221 -7.95 -28.60 -10.10
C GLU A 221 -7.54 -28.22 -8.67
N ILE A 222 -7.08 -29.23 -7.93
CA ILE A 222 -6.39 -29.06 -6.66
C ILE A 222 -4.89 -29.25 -6.91
N ILE A 223 -4.13 -28.18 -6.75
CA ILE A 223 -2.68 -28.19 -6.94
C ILE A 223 -2.03 -28.46 -5.58
N GLU A 224 -1.27 -29.55 -5.50
CA GLU A 224 -0.59 -29.96 -4.27
C GLU A 224 0.87 -29.50 -4.28
N ILE A 225 1.29 -28.78 -3.24
CA ILE A 225 2.69 -28.37 -3.05
C ILE A 225 3.18 -28.76 -1.64
N SER A 226 4.50 -28.86 -1.48
CA SER A 226 5.15 -29.10 -0.19
C SER A 226 6.27 -28.10 0.02
N LEU A 227 6.23 -27.39 1.14
CA LEU A 227 7.21 -26.36 1.49
C LEU A 227 8.10 -26.84 2.65
N PRO A 228 9.41 -26.58 2.61
CA PRO A 228 10.27 -26.80 3.76
C PRO A 228 9.91 -25.80 4.88
N LEU A 229 10.10 -26.21 6.13
CA LEU A 229 9.73 -25.39 7.31
C LEU A 229 10.79 -24.32 7.65
N LYS A 230 11.99 -24.45 7.08
CA LYS A 230 13.07 -23.49 7.21
C LYS A 230 13.36 -22.91 5.83
N LEU A 231 13.36 -21.59 5.74
CA LEU A 231 13.90 -20.90 4.59
C LEU A 231 15.41 -21.15 4.52
N GLU A 232 15.89 -21.47 3.33
CA GLU A 232 17.32 -21.51 3.07
C GLU A 232 17.87 -20.09 3.19
N LYS A 233 18.86 -19.90 4.06
CA LYS A 233 19.47 -18.58 4.27
C LYS A 233 20.45 -18.33 3.13
N LEU A 234 20.23 -17.25 2.37
CA LEU A 234 21.22 -16.79 1.43
C LEU A 234 22.54 -16.42 2.15
N PRO A 235 23.70 -16.75 1.57
CA PRO A 235 25.00 -16.37 2.13
C PRO A 235 25.20 -14.85 2.18
N TYR A 236 24.46 -14.11 1.35
CA TYR A 236 24.40 -12.66 1.35
C TYR A 236 22.94 -12.24 1.53
N PRO A 237 22.52 -11.79 2.73
CA PRO A 237 21.22 -11.15 2.85
C PRO A 237 21.25 -9.93 1.94
N MET A 238 20.51 -9.97 0.83
CA MET A 238 20.32 -8.78 0.02
C MET A 238 19.60 -7.75 0.89
N LYS A 239 20.35 -6.81 1.46
CA LYS A 239 19.75 -5.60 2.03
C LYS A 239 18.95 -4.98 0.91
N THR A 240 17.63 -4.86 1.08
CA THR A 240 16.79 -4.19 0.09
C THR A 240 17.42 -2.82 -0.19
N PRO A 241 17.80 -2.53 -1.44
CA PRO A 241 18.42 -1.26 -1.75
C PRO A 241 17.44 -0.13 -1.42
N CYS A 242 17.88 0.83 -0.62
CA CYS A 242 17.13 2.05 -0.35
C CYS A 242 17.66 3.17 -1.26
N LEU A 243 16.75 3.96 -1.84
CA LEU A 243 17.17 5.16 -2.56
C LEU A 243 17.82 6.12 -1.56
N LYS A 244 19.03 6.60 -1.89
CA LYS A 244 19.70 7.61 -1.07
C LYS A 244 18.86 8.87 -1.06
N ILE A 245 18.51 9.40 0.11
CA ILE A 245 17.67 10.59 0.30
C ILE A 245 18.14 11.79 -0.54
N SER A 246 19.46 11.89 -0.77
CA SER A 246 20.08 12.93 -1.61
C SER A 246 19.52 13.02 -3.03
N HIS A 247 18.88 11.98 -3.56
CA HIS A 247 18.29 12.02 -4.91
C HIS A 247 17.17 13.06 -5.05
N LYS A 248 16.50 13.47 -3.95
CA LYS A 248 15.44 14.48 -3.97
C LYS A 248 15.99 15.92 -3.96
N ILE A 249 17.25 16.13 -3.58
CA ILE A 249 17.87 17.45 -3.54
C ILE A 249 18.41 17.77 -4.92
N LYS A 250 17.90 18.81 -5.57
CA LYS A 250 18.18 19.12 -6.98
C LYS A 250 18.68 20.55 -7.19
N SER A 251 19.56 20.71 -8.17
CA SER A 251 19.86 22.02 -8.76
C SER A 251 18.70 22.52 -9.61
N LEU A 252 18.70 23.81 -9.92
CA LEU A 252 17.66 24.43 -10.76
C LEU A 252 17.59 23.79 -12.15
N ASP A 253 18.75 23.49 -12.77
CA ASP A 253 18.80 22.96 -14.13
C ASP A 253 18.33 21.51 -14.21
N GLU A 254 18.74 20.68 -13.25
CA GLU A 254 18.21 19.31 -13.13
C GLU A 254 16.69 19.34 -12.93
N LEU A 255 16.20 20.22 -12.05
CA LEU A 255 14.79 20.27 -11.69
C LEU A 255 13.93 20.77 -12.85
N LYS A 256 14.42 21.74 -13.64
CA LYS A 256 13.76 22.17 -14.90
C LYS A 256 13.57 21.01 -15.86
N SER A 257 14.63 20.21 -16.10
CA SER A 257 14.55 19.05 -16.99
C SER A 257 13.55 18.00 -16.48
N ILE A 258 13.55 17.73 -15.17
CA ILE A 258 12.62 16.79 -14.53
C ILE A 258 11.18 17.28 -14.66
N ILE A 259 10.92 18.55 -14.32
CA ILE A 259 9.58 19.14 -14.36
C ILE A 259 9.04 19.14 -15.78
N GLN A 260 9.86 19.51 -16.77
CA GLN A 260 9.45 19.47 -18.18
C GLN A 260 8.94 18.08 -18.58
N LYS A 261 9.73 17.02 -18.31
CA LYS A 261 9.34 15.64 -18.62
C LYS A 261 8.08 15.18 -17.89
N ARG A 262 7.83 15.69 -16.67
CA ARG A 262 6.62 15.36 -15.89
C ARG A 262 5.40 16.11 -16.42
N LYS A 263 5.56 17.38 -16.81
CA LYS A 263 4.49 18.17 -17.44
C LYS A 263 4.10 17.65 -18.82
N GLU A 264 5.05 17.15 -19.62
CA GLU A 264 4.78 16.43 -20.88
C GLU A 264 3.89 15.19 -20.67
N LYS A 265 3.88 14.61 -19.46
CA LYS A 265 3.01 13.51 -19.05
C LYS A 265 1.70 13.97 -18.39
N GLY A 266 1.40 15.26 -18.42
CA GLY A 266 0.21 15.85 -17.81
C GLY A 266 0.21 15.89 -16.28
N GLN A 267 1.35 15.70 -15.62
CA GLN A 267 1.41 15.72 -14.16
C GLN A 267 1.40 17.15 -13.59
N VAL A 268 0.64 17.36 -12.52
CA VAL A 268 0.46 18.65 -11.83
C VAL A 268 1.57 18.88 -10.80
N MET A 269 2.34 19.96 -10.96
CA MET A 269 3.39 20.38 -10.03
C MET A 269 2.82 21.28 -8.93
N VAL A 270 3.01 20.87 -7.68
CA VAL A 270 2.81 21.72 -6.50
C VAL A 270 4.13 22.33 -6.06
N PHE A 271 4.14 23.62 -5.73
CA PHE A 271 5.29 24.30 -5.14
C PHE A 271 4.94 24.98 -3.83
N THR A 272 5.80 24.81 -2.83
CA THR A 272 5.82 25.61 -1.61
C THR A 272 7.25 25.99 -1.25
N ASN A 273 7.42 26.93 -0.32
CA ASN A 273 8.72 27.25 0.22
C ASN A 273 8.65 27.67 1.69
N GLY A 274 9.77 27.51 2.38
CA GLY A 274 9.91 27.90 3.78
C GLY A 274 11.30 27.61 4.34
N CYS A 275 11.50 27.99 5.60
CA CYS A 275 12.75 27.76 6.31
C CYS A 275 12.86 26.32 6.85
N PHE A 276 11.75 25.74 7.32
CA PHE A 276 11.67 24.37 7.86
C PHE A 276 12.80 24.04 8.83
N ASP A 277 13.01 24.91 9.83
CA ASP A 277 14.20 24.83 10.69
C ASP A 277 14.21 23.59 11.58
N ILE A 278 13.32 23.56 12.58
CA ILE A 278 13.02 22.33 13.32
C ILE A 278 11.68 21.81 12.80
N LEU A 279 11.70 20.64 12.17
CA LEU A 279 10.48 19.98 11.70
C LEU A 279 9.59 19.57 12.88
N HIS A 280 8.29 19.68 12.67
CA HIS A 280 7.26 19.40 13.67
C HIS A 280 5.95 19.05 12.97
N ALA A 281 4.96 18.56 13.73
CA ALA A 281 3.67 18.11 13.21
C ALA A 281 3.00 19.12 12.27
N GLY A 282 3.05 20.43 12.61
CA GLY A 282 2.54 21.49 11.72
C GLY A 282 3.16 21.50 10.32
N HIS A 283 4.48 21.33 10.19
CA HIS A 283 5.15 21.21 8.89
C HIS A 283 4.74 19.93 8.15
N ILE A 284 4.63 18.80 8.87
CA ILE A 284 4.27 17.51 8.27
C ILE A 284 2.84 17.55 7.72
N HIS A 285 1.88 18.06 8.49
CA HIS A 285 0.52 18.28 8.02
C HIS A 285 0.51 19.20 6.80
N TYR A 286 1.14 20.37 6.91
CA TYR A 286 1.19 21.36 5.83
C TYR A 286 1.73 20.79 4.51
N LEU A 287 2.85 20.05 4.57
CA LEU A 287 3.48 19.46 3.38
C LEU A 287 2.64 18.30 2.80
N ASN A 288 2.00 17.48 3.63
CA ASN A 288 1.07 16.44 3.15
C ASN A 288 -0.14 17.05 2.46
N SER A 289 -0.76 18.06 3.08
CA SER A 289 -1.90 18.78 2.52
C SER A 289 -1.51 19.48 1.22
N ALA A 290 -0.30 20.05 1.12
CA ALA A 290 0.21 20.62 -0.12
C ALA A 290 0.39 19.55 -1.21
N ARG A 291 1.02 18.42 -0.86
CA ARG A 291 1.25 17.31 -1.80
C ARG A 291 -0.05 16.73 -2.38
N ALA A 292 -1.15 16.74 -1.62
CA ALA A 292 -2.45 16.25 -2.05
C ALA A 292 -3.11 17.10 -3.16
N LEU A 293 -2.64 18.33 -3.40
CA LEU A 293 -3.19 19.24 -4.42
C LEU A 293 -2.65 18.98 -5.84
N GLY A 294 -1.76 18.00 -6.03
CA GLY A 294 -1.22 17.65 -7.33
C GLY A 294 -0.48 16.31 -7.33
N ASP A 295 0.36 16.09 -8.34
CA ASP A 295 1.03 14.81 -8.57
C ASP A 295 2.44 14.75 -8.00
N PHE A 296 3.05 15.89 -7.68
CA PHE A 296 4.35 15.96 -7.00
C PHE A 296 4.58 17.32 -6.34
N LEU A 297 5.34 17.32 -5.25
CA LEU A 297 5.67 18.51 -4.46
C LEU A 297 7.15 18.89 -4.59
N VAL A 298 7.39 20.14 -4.99
CA VAL A 298 8.69 20.80 -4.92
C VAL A 298 8.70 21.77 -3.75
N VAL A 299 9.69 21.62 -2.87
CA VAL A 299 9.91 22.52 -1.74
C VAL A 299 11.13 23.41 -2.01
N GLY A 300 10.88 24.71 -2.14
CA GLY A 300 11.92 25.73 -2.04
C GLY A 300 12.39 25.88 -0.60
N LEU A 301 13.63 25.54 -0.32
CA LEU A 301 14.24 25.66 0.99
C LEU A 301 15.13 26.89 1.07
N ASN A 302 14.86 27.78 2.03
CA ASN A 302 15.74 28.92 2.31
C ASN A 302 17.13 28.41 2.74
N SER A 303 18.20 28.93 2.12
CA SER A 303 19.57 28.70 2.59
C SER A 303 19.82 29.30 3.97
N ASP A 304 20.91 28.91 4.63
CA ASP A 304 21.28 29.46 5.94
C ASP A 304 21.46 30.98 5.87
N LYS A 305 22.00 31.48 4.76
CA LYS A 305 22.15 32.91 4.48
C LYS A 305 20.79 33.59 4.35
N SER A 306 19.84 32.96 3.67
CA SER A 306 18.48 33.50 3.51
C SER A 306 17.76 33.55 4.86
N VAL A 307 17.81 32.47 5.64
CA VAL A 307 17.16 32.41 6.96
C VAL A 307 17.74 33.44 7.93
N LYS A 308 19.07 33.59 8.00
CA LYS A 308 19.73 34.61 8.85
C LYS A 308 19.24 36.03 8.55
N LYS A 309 19.05 36.36 7.27
CA LYS A 309 18.51 37.67 6.84
C LYS A 309 17.06 37.89 7.23
N ILE A 310 16.25 36.83 7.32
CA ILE A 310 14.81 36.91 7.59
C ILE A 310 14.51 36.84 9.09
N LYS A 311 15.26 36.00 9.83
CA LYS A 311 14.96 35.62 11.22
C LYS A 311 16.03 36.05 12.23
N GLY A 312 17.15 36.62 11.77
CA GLY A 312 18.25 37.08 12.62
C GLY A 312 19.38 36.06 12.79
N ALA A 313 20.46 36.46 13.48
CA ALA A 313 21.71 35.71 13.54
C ALA A 313 21.61 34.34 14.26
N LEU A 314 20.66 34.21 15.19
CA LEU A 314 20.43 32.97 15.95
C LEU A 314 19.66 31.90 15.17
N ARG A 315 19.34 32.15 13.89
CA ARG A 315 18.54 31.28 13.04
C ARG A 315 19.22 31.13 11.68
N PRO A 316 19.24 29.93 11.07
CA PRO A 316 18.59 28.71 11.53
C PRO A 316 19.37 27.99 12.63
N ILE A 317 18.69 27.09 13.35
CA ILE A 317 19.31 26.18 14.32
C ILE A 317 19.96 25.02 13.59
N ASN A 318 19.22 24.40 12.67
CA ASN A 318 19.72 23.32 11.81
C ASN A 318 20.27 23.89 10.51
N SER A 319 21.42 23.39 10.07
CA SER A 319 22.02 23.80 8.81
C SER A 319 21.11 23.48 7.62
N GLU A 320 21.30 24.19 6.50
CA GLU A 320 20.52 23.97 5.28
C GLU A 320 20.62 22.53 4.77
N LYS A 321 21.77 21.87 4.98
CA LYS A 321 21.99 20.46 4.61
C LYS A 321 21.14 19.53 5.47
N GLU A 322 21.09 19.75 6.78
CA GLU A 322 20.28 18.93 7.70
C GLU A 322 18.78 19.13 7.45
N ARG A 323 18.36 20.39 7.25
CA ARG A 323 16.97 20.72 6.90
C ARG A 323 16.55 20.09 5.59
N ALA A 324 17.40 20.14 4.56
CA ALA A 324 17.15 19.49 3.28
C ALA A 324 17.07 17.97 3.41
N TYR A 325 17.96 17.35 4.20
CA TYR A 325 17.96 15.92 4.45
C TYR A 325 16.66 15.48 5.15
N ALA A 326 16.24 16.22 6.16
CA ALA A 326 15.01 15.94 6.90
C ALA A 326 13.77 16.07 5.99
N LEU A 327 13.70 17.13 5.16
CA LEU A 327 12.61 17.31 4.19
C LEU A 327 12.60 16.22 3.11
N ALA A 328 13.77 15.89 2.54
CA ALA A 328 13.89 14.84 1.53
C ALA A 328 13.54 13.45 2.06
N GLY A 329 13.65 13.23 3.38
CA GLY A 329 13.19 12.02 4.04
C GLY A 329 11.66 11.86 4.11
N LEU A 330 10.90 12.93 3.92
CA LEU A 330 9.44 12.89 3.94
C LEU A 330 8.90 12.28 2.65
N GLU A 331 7.90 11.40 2.77
CA GLU A 331 7.24 10.75 1.64
C GLU A 331 6.56 11.77 0.73
N CYS A 332 5.91 12.78 1.30
CA CYS A 332 5.15 13.80 0.58
C CYS A 332 6.00 14.84 -0.16
N VAL A 333 7.32 14.86 0.04
CA VAL A 333 8.24 15.78 -0.63
C VAL A 333 8.93 15.05 -1.77
N ASP A 334 8.72 15.46 -3.01
CA ASP A 334 9.35 14.83 -4.18
C ASP A 334 10.72 15.46 -4.48
N TYR A 335 10.83 16.79 -4.38
CA TYR A 335 12.09 17.51 -4.62
C TYR A 335 12.31 18.66 -3.64
N VAL A 336 13.57 18.89 -3.29
CA VAL A 336 14.03 20.04 -2.50
C VAL A 336 15.02 20.84 -3.33
N ILE A 337 14.83 22.15 -3.38
CA ILE A 337 15.71 23.10 -4.07
C ILE A 337 16.04 24.28 -3.17
N PHE A 338 17.32 24.66 -3.10
CA PHE A 338 17.77 25.78 -2.29
C PHE A 338 17.55 27.13 -2.99
N PHE A 339 17.34 28.18 -2.20
CA PHE A 339 17.41 29.56 -2.68
C PHE A 339 17.96 30.51 -1.60
N ASP A 340 18.69 31.54 -2.04
CA ASP A 340 19.41 32.50 -1.19
C ASP A 340 18.64 33.80 -0.98
N GLU A 341 17.70 34.08 -1.86
CA GLU A 341 16.91 35.30 -1.90
C GLU A 341 15.95 35.37 -0.70
N LYS A 342 15.47 36.57 -0.37
CA LYS A 342 14.44 36.75 0.68
C LYS A 342 13.11 36.10 0.30
N THR A 343 12.82 36.01 -0.99
CA THR A 343 11.57 35.47 -1.53
C THR A 343 11.87 34.40 -2.60
N PRO A 344 10.97 33.43 -2.80
CA PRO A 344 11.15 32.35 -3.77
C PRO A 344 10.88 32.79 -5.23
N GLU A 345 10.69 34.07 -5.50
CA GLU A 345 10.11 34.56 -6.76
C GLU A 345 10.90 34.10 -8.00
N ARG A 346 12.24 34.10 -7.93
CA ARG A 346 13.11 33.58 -8.99
C ARG A 346 12.80 32.11 -9.30
N LEU A 347 12.64 31.28 -8.27
CA LEU A 347 12.30 29.87 -8.43
C LEU A 347 10.90 29.70 -9.01
N ILE A 348 9.91 30.46 -8.52
CA ILE A 348 8.54 30.42 -9.04
C ILE A 348 8.52 30.76 -10.53
N LYS A 349 9.22 31.83 -10.93
CA LYS A 349 9.35 32.24 -12.35
C LYS A 349 10.04 31.20 -13.21
N ALA A 350 11.09 30.58 -12.68
CA ALA A 350 11.88 29.58 -13.41
C ALA A 350 11.19 28.22 -13.55
N LEU A 351 10.44 27.80 -12.52
CA LEU A 351 9.81 26.47 -12.46
C LEU A 351 8.35 26.47 -12.92
N LYS A 352 7.68 27.65 -12.91
CA LYS A 352 6.28 27.86 -13.31
C LYS A 352 5.33 26.79 -12.73
N PRO A 353 5.15 26.74 -11.40
CA PRO A 353 4.31 25.71 -10.77
C PRO A 353 2.85 25.80 -11.20
N ASP A 354 2.14 24.67 -11.20
CA ASP A 354 0.71 24.62 -11.55
C ASP A 354 -0.15 24.98 -10.33
N VAL A 355 0.33 24.63 -9.12
CA VAL A 355 -0.27 25.04 -7.84
C VAL A 355 0.81 25.64 -6.94
N LEU A 356 0.62 26.88 -6.50
CA LEU A 356 1.46 27.55 -5.50
C LEU A 356 0.76 27.50 -4.14
N VAL A 357 1.42 26.90 -3.14
CA VAL A 357 0.83 26.69 -1.82
C VAL A 357 1.50 27.57 -0.78
N LYS A 358 0.69 28.21 0.06
CA LYS A 358 1.15 28.94 1.26
C LYS A 358 0.32 28.59 2.49
N GLY A 359 0.89 28.83 3.67
CA GLY A 359 0.14 28.77 4.92
C GLY A 359 -0.91 29.87 4.96
N ALA A 360 -2.01 29.63 5.68
CA ALA A 360 -3.12 30.57 5.81
C ALA A 360 -2.77 31.90 6.50
N ASP A 361 -1.56 32.06 7.04
CA ASP A 361 -1.06 33.28 7.67
C ASP A 361 -0.93 34.49 6.72
N TRP A 362 -1.06 34.28 5.40
CA TRP A 362 -0.90 35.32 4.39
C TRP A 362 -2.20 35.55 3.63
N GLU A 363 -2.60 36.82 3.51
CA GLU A 363 -3.60 37.23 2.53
C GLU A 363 -3.09 36.91 1.11
N GLU A 364 -4.00 36.51 0.23
CA GLU A 364 -3.66 35.93 -1.07
C GLU A 364 -2.92 36.90 -2.00
N ASP A 365 -3.25 38.19 -1.90
CA ASP A 365 -2.62 39.31 -2.59
C ASP A 365 -1.18 39.57 -2.13
N LYS A 366 -0.82 39.15 -0.91
CA LYS A 366 0.53 39.27 -0.34
C LYS A 366 1.42 38.04 -0.61
N ILE A 367 0.90 37.01 -1.26
CA ILE A 367 1.66 35.81 -1.61
C ILE A 367 2.60 36.12 -2.79
N VAL A 368 3.91 36.13 -2.52
CA VAL A 368 4.93 36.32 -3.55
C VAL A 368 4.79 35.27 -4.66
N GLY A 369 4.63 35.73 -5.89
CA GLY A 369 4.46 34.90 -7.07
C GLY A 369 3.01 34.57 -7.44
N ALA A 370 2.02 34.94 -6.62
CA ALA A 370 0.60 34.65 -6.88
C ALA A 370 0.10 35.23 -8.21
N SER A 371 0.39 36.51 -8.47
CA SER A 371 0.02 37.19 -9.73
C SER A 371 0.65 36.52 -10.96
N PHE A 372 1.92 36.12 -10.84
CA PHE A 372 2.63 35.41 -11.91
C PHE A 372 2.05 34.03 -12.15
N VAL A 373 1.74 33.25 -11.11
CA VAL A 373 1.17 31.91 -11.25
C VAL A 373 -0.22 31.97 -11.90
N LYS A 374 -1.05 32.92 -11.49
CA LYS A 374 -2.38 33.14 -12.06
C LYS A 374 -2.35 33.62 -13.51
N SER A 375 -1.31 34.36 -13.94
CA SER A 375 -1.25 34.92 -15.29
C SER A 375 -1.15 33.86 -16.39
N TYR A 376 -0.75 32.63 -16.06
CA TYR A 376 -0.77 31.49 -16.98
C TYR A 376 -1.75 30.38 -16.58
N GLY A 377 -2.73 30.70 -15.71
CA GLY A 377 -3.81 29.78 -15.33
C GLY A 377 -3.48 28.82 -14.18
N GLY A 378 -2.35 29.01 -13.48
CA GLY A 378 -2.03 28.27 -12.27
C GLY A 378 -2.89 28.69 -11.07
N LYS A 379 -2.96 27.82 -10.05
CA LYS A 379 -3.75 28.02 -8.83
C LYS A 379 -2.89 28.48 -7.66
N VAL A 380 -3.47 29.24 -6.74
CA VAL A 380 -2.85 29.64 -5.49
C VAL A 380 -3.72 29.13 -4.36
N GLU A 381 -3.16 28.27 -3.51
CA GLU A 381 -3.89 27.58 -2.45
C GLU A 381 -3.34 27.94 -1.08
N ARG A 382 -4.24 28.12 -0.12
CA ARG A 382 -3.90 28.46 1.26
C ARG A 382 -4.32 27.32 2.17
N ILE A 383 -3.37 26.78 2.93
CA ILE A 383 -3.60 25.66 3.84
C ILE A 383 -3.67 26.18 5.26
N SER A 384 -4.77 25.87 5.95
CA SER A 384 -4.94 26.13 7.38
C SER A 384 -4.01 25.24 8.19
N PHE A 385 -3.44 25.79 9.26
CA PHE A 385 -2.60 25.03 10.17
C PHE A 385 -3.47 24.29 11.18
N GLU A 386 -3.40 22.96 11.19
CA GLU A 386 -4.11 22.12 12.17
C GLU A 386 -3.43 22.17 13.56
N PHE A 387 -2.11 22.32 13.60
CA PHE A 387 -1.33 22.26 14.82
C PHE A 387 -0.79 23.63 15.22
N ASP A 388 -1.04 24.03 16.47
CA ASP A 388 -0.47 25.24 17.04
C ASP A 388 0.99 25.04 17.50
N THR A 389 1.91 24.91 16.54
CA THR A 389 3.34 24.68 16.81
C THR A 389 4.22 25.42 15.80
N SER A 390 5.36 25.92 16.28
CA SER A 390 6.37 26.59 15.46
C SER A 390 7.74 26.34 16.05
N THR A 391 8.80 26.54 15.27
CA THR A 391 10.15 26.42 15.82
C THR A 391 10.41 27.43 16.96
N THR A 392 9.85 28.64 16.88
CA THR A 392 9.95 29.62 17.97
C THR A 392 9.32 29.08 19.25
N LYS A 393 8.10 28.54 19.17
CA LYS A 393 7.41 27.94 20.33
C LYS A 393 8.18 26.75 20.91
N ILE A 394 8.82 25.94 20.06
CA ILE A 394 9.68 24.84 20.50
C ILE A 394 10.88 25.38 21.28
N ILE A 395 11.56 26.42 20.76
CA ILE A 395 12.70 27.04 21.45
C ILE A 395 12.28 27.65 22.78
N GLU A 396 11.19 28.41 22.82
CA GLU A 396 10.66 28.99 24.05
C GLU A 396 10.31 27.92 25.08
N LYS A 397 9.70 26.81 24.63
CA LYS A 397 9.41 25.66 25.48
C LYS A 397 10.69 25.02 26.04
N ILE A 398 11.71 24.83 25.22
CA ILE A 398 13.02 24.31 25.65
C ILE A 398 13.62 25.26 26.71
N LEU A 399 13.68 26.56 26.43
CA LEU A 399 14.21 27.55 27.36
C LEU A 399 13.42 27.62 28.68
N LYS A 400 12.11 27.35 28.66
CA LYS A 400 11.29 27.30 29.87
C LYS A 400 11.52 26.02 30.68
N ILE A 401 11.76 24.88 30.03
CA ILE A 401 11.97 23.59 30.70
C ILE A 401 13.37 23.52 31.32
N TYR A 402 14.37 24.09 30.65
CA TYR A 402 15.77 24.03 31.05
C TYR A 402 16.29 25.37 31.61
N LYS A 403 15.38 26.26 32.03
CA LYS A 403 15.73 27.39 32.91
C LYS A 403 15.69 26.85 34.34
N ASP A 404 16.86 26.77 34.96
CA ASP A 404 17.02 26.47 36.39
C ASP A 404 16.15 27.40 37.27
#